data_AF-A0AAU1GDH7-F1
#
_entry.id   AF-A0AAU1GDH7-F1
#
_cell.length_a   1.000
_cell.length_b   1.000
_cell.length_c   1.000
_cell.angle_alpha   90.00
_cell.angle_beta   90.00
_cell.angle_gamma   90.00
#
_symmetry.space_group_name_H-M   'P 1'
#
loop_
_entity.id
_entity.type
_entity.pdbx_description
1 polymer ?
#
loop_
_entity_poly.entity_id
_entity_poly.type
_entity_poly.pdbx_seq_one_letter_code
_entity_poly.pdbx_strand_id
1 'polypeptide(L)'
;MKADATFNASFGSWKSGNGNWCWNESKHVTGDFNGDGRDDMLALYGHGNGSVEMYTLLGKADGGFAAPVRSWNRAAGIWDCNRSKLTRATTTATAEPTPPSSTGSTTAARPCTP
;
A
#
# COMPACT_ATOMS: atom_id res chain seq x y z
N MET A 1 8.20 -2.06 18.86
CA MET A 1 9.51 -2.40 19.48
C MET A 1 9.24 -2.80 20.91
N LYS A 2 9.97 -3.78 21.44
CA LYS A 2 9.89 -4.08 22.88
C LYS A 2 10.49 -2.91 23.67
N ALA A 3 10.17 -2.84 24.96
CA ALA A 3 10.68 -1.80 25.86
C ALA A 3 12.22 -1.80 25.96
N ASP A 4 12.86 -2.92 25.64
CA ASP A 4 14.32 -3.10 25.60
C ASP A 4 14.96 -2.76 24.24
N ALA A 5 14.21 -2.09 23.34
CA ALA A 5 14.62 -1.76 21.98
C ALA A 5 14.95 -2.97 21.07
N THR A 6 14.54 -4.19 21.45
CA THR A 6 14.67 -5.35 20.58
C THR A 6 13.40 -5.59 19.74
N PHE A 7 13.57 -6.39 18.68
CA PHE A 7 12.47 -6.89 17.87
C PHE A 7 12.02 -8.29 18.33
N ASN A 8 10.86 -8.72 17.87
CA ASN A 8 10.49 -10.14 17.93
C ASN A 8 11.32 -10.93 16.93
N ALA A 9 11.40 -12.25 17.13
CA ALA A 9 11.93 -13.14 16.09
C ALA A 9 11.17 -12.91 14.78
N SER A 10 11.89 -12.95 13.66
CA SER A 10 11.25 -12.86 12.35
C SER A 10 10.37 -14.07 12.11
N PHE A 11 9.24 -13.86 11.44
CA PHE A 11 8.36 -14.94 10.99
C PHE A 11 7.73 -14.58 9.65
N GLY A 12 7.34 -15.60 8.88
CA GLY A 12 6.62 -15.42 7.63
C GLY A 12 5.14 -15.24 7.86
N SER A 13 4.60 -14.09 7.47
CA SER A 13 3.19 -13.75 7.64
C SER A 13 2.35 -14.22 6.44
N TRP A 14 2.69 -13.76 5.24
CA TRP A 14 2.05 -14.12 3.98
C TRP A 14 3.07 -14.06 2.84
N LYS A 15 2.85 -14.84 1.77
CA LYS A 15 3.67 -14.85 0.56
C LYS A 15 2.79 -14.86 -0.68
N SER A 16 3.14 -14.05 -1.67
CA SER A 16 2.45 -14.00 -2.97
C SER A 16 2.72 -15.25 -3.82
N GLY A 17 3.85 -15.92 -3.61
CA GLY A 17 4.35 -16.93 -4.53
C GLY A 17 5.17 -16.31 -5.67
N ASN A 18 5.95 -17.14 -6.36
CA ASN A 18 6.91 -16.67 -7.35
C ASN A 18 6.21 -16.01 -8.54
N GLY A 19 6.65 -14.82 -8.94
CA GLY A 19 6.09 -14.08 -10.10
C GLY A 19 4.75 -13.38 -9.87
N ASN A 20 4.16 -13.45 -8.67
CA ASN A 20 2.84 -12.88 -8.41
C ASN A 20 2.85 -11.42 -7.89
N TRP A 21 3.95 -10.95 -7.31
CA TRP A 21 4.05 -9.60 -6.76
C TRP A 21 5.39 -8.96 -7.08
N CYS A 22 5.39 -7.91 -7.92
CA CYS A 22 6.60 -7.15 -8.24
C CYS A 22 6.66 -5.90 -7.34
N TRP A 23 7.62 -5.85 -6.41
CA TRP A 23 7.75 -4.75 -5.45
C TRP A 23 7.84 -3.37 -6.13
N ASN A 24 8.60 -3.28 -7.24
CA ASN A 24 8.78 -2.05 -8.01
C ASN A 24 7.52 -1.54 -8.72
N GLU A 25 6.48 -2.38 -8.86
CA GLU A 25 5.18 -2.00 -9.45
C GLU A 25 4.15 -1.60 -8.40
N SER A 26 4.57 -1.54 -7.13
CA SER A 26 3.67 -1.32 -6.00
C SER A 26 4.12 -0.17 -5.10
N LYS A 27 3.14 0.51 -4.50
CA LYS A 27 3.34 1.52 -3.45
C LYS A 27 2.61 1.04 -2.20
N HIS A 28 3.20 1.28 -1.04
CA HIS A 28 2.69 0.73 0.22
C HIS A 28 2.53 1.80 1.29
N VAL A 29 1.50 1.65 2.11
CA VAL A 29 1.33 2.39 3.36
C VAL A 29 0.80 1.46 4.44
N THR A 30 1.07 1.79 5.70
CA THR A 30 0.52 1.08 6.86
C THR A 30 -0.31 2.02 7.72
N GLY A 31 -1.29 1.46 8.41
CA GLY A 31 -2.16 2.17 9.34
C GLY A 31 -3.36 1.30 9.72
N ASP A 32 -4.05 1.64 10.78
CA ASP A 32 -5.30 0.98 11.16
C ASP A 32 -6.44 1.44 10.23
N PHE A 33 -6.78 0.61 9.23
CA PHE A 33 -7.76 0.94 8.21
C PHE A 33 -9.13 0.32 8.49
N ASN A 34 -9.21 -0.67 9.40
CA ASN A 34 -10.46 -1.31 9.82
C ASN A 34 -10.94 -0.88 11.23
N GLY A 35 -10.14 -0.11 11.97
CA GLY A 35 -10.47 0.44 13.29
C GLY A 35 -10.29 -0.54 14.45
N ASP A 36 -9.49 -1.60 14.29
CA ASP A 36 -9.34 -2.67 15.30
C ASP A 36 -8.17 -2.46 16.27
N GLY A 37 -7.45 -1.34 16.13
CA GLY A 37 -6.31 -0.96 16.95
C GLY A 37 -4.98 -1.61 16.52
N ARG A 38 -4.94 -2.33 15.39
CA ARG A 38 -3.71 -2.88 14.78
C ARG A 38 -3.44 -2.20 13.44
N ASP A 39 -2.16 -2.01 13.13
CA ASP A 39 -1.78 -1.52 11.80
C ASP A 39 -2.04 -2.60 10.74
N ASP A 40 -2.77 -2.22 9.70
CA ASP A 40 -2.97 -2.95 8.45
C ASP A 40 -1.96 -2.48 7.39
N MET A 41 -1.94 -3.16 6.23
CA MET A 41 -1.15 -2.77 5.07
C MET A 41 -2.02 -2.53 3.84
N LEU A 42 -1.83 -1.39 3.18
CA LEU A 42 -2.38 -1.08 1.87
C LEU A 42 -1.29 -1.14 0.81
N ALA A 43 -1.63 -1.67 -0.36
CA ALA A 43 -0.74 -1.80 -1.49
C ALA A 43 -1.46 -1.38 -2.79
N LEU A 44 -1.00 -0.30 -3.40
CA LEU A 44 -1.45 0.14 -4.73
C LEU A 44 -0.53 -0.49 -5.77
N TYR A 45 -1.07 -1.35 -6.62
CA TYR A 45 -0.35 -2.11 -7.64
C TYR A 45 -0.71 -1.62 -9.04
N GLY A 46 0.30 -1.24 -9.84
CA GLY A 46 0.13 -0.92 -11.25
C GLY A 46 0.50 -2.09 -12.13
N HIS A 47 -0.45 -2.66 -12.85
CA HIS A 47 -0.21 -3.80 -13.74
C HIS A 47 0.40 -3.36 -15.06
N GLY A 48 1.20 -4.23 -15.68
CA GLY A 48 1.82 -3.98 -16.99
C GLY A 48 0.81 -3.73 -18.13
N ASN A 49 -0.45 -4.16 -17.98
CA ASN A 49 -1.54 -3.84 -18.91
C ASN A 49 -2.16 -2.44 -18.68
N GLY A 50 -1.64 -1.66 -17.74
CA GLY A 50 -2.09 -0.32 -17.38
C GLY A 50 -3.26 -0.27 -16.38
N SER A 51 -3.82 -1.42 -15.97
CA SER A 51 -4.83 -1.46 -14.90
C SER A 51 -4.20 -1.25 -13.52
N VAL A 52 -4.99 -0.79 -12.56
CA VAL A 52 -4.51 -0.50 -11.20
C VAL A 52 -5.43 -1.15 -10.19
N GLU A 53 -4.84 -1.76 -9.16
CA GLU A 53 -5.55 -2.45 -8.09
C GLU A 53 -5.01 -2.01 -6.73
N MET A 54 -5.90 -1.88 -5.76
CA MET A 54 -5.55 -1.69 -4.36
C MET A 54 -5.80 -3.01 -3.63
N TYR A 55 -4.81 -3.45 -2.88
CA TYR A 55 -4.91 -4.59 -1.97
C TYR A 55 -4.80 -4.12 -0.52
N THR A 56 -5.68 -4.63 0.34
CA THR A 56 -5.66 -4.41 1.78
C THR A 56 -5.37 -5.73 2.48
N LEU A 57 -4.37 -5.75 3.34
CA LEU A 57 -3.99 -6.88 4.17
C LEU A 57 -4.26 -6.48 5.62
N LEU A 58 -5.23 -7.16 6.26
CA LEU A 58 -5.64 -6.83 7.63
C LEU A 58 -4.66 -7.41 8.67
N GLY A 59 -4.28 -6.60 9.65
CA GLY A 59 -3.45 -6.98 10.77
C GLY A 59 -4.17 -7.96 11.71
N LYS A 60 -3.49 -9.04 12.09
CA LYS A 60 -4.02 -10.06 13.00
C LYS A 60 -3.39 -9.91 14.40
N ALA A 61 -4.07 -10.48 15.40
CA ALA A 61 -3.58 -10.47 16.78
C ALA A 61 -2.25 -11.23 16.98
N ASP A 62 -1.91 -12.16 16.08
CA ASP A 62 -0.62 -12.87 16.07
C ASP A 62 0.54 -12.06 15.48
N GLY A 63 0.29 -10.80 15.08
CA GLY A 63 1.25 -9.91 14.44
C GLY A 63 1.41 -10.13 12.94
N GLY A 64 0.72 -11.14 12.36
CA GLY A 64 0.69 -11.39 10.93
C GLY A 64 -0.41 -10.62 10.22
N PHE A 65 -0.62 -10.95 8.94
CA PHE A 65 -1.62 -10.35 8.08
C PHE A 65 -2.57 -11.44 7.54
N ALA A 66 -3.84 -11.08 7.36
CA ALA A 66 -4.77 -11.88 6.59
C ALA A 66 -4.39 -11.90 5.10
N ALA A 67 -5.00 -12.82 4.34
CA ALA A 67 -4.82 -12.84 2.90
C ALA A 67 -5.26 -11.48 2.27
N PRO A 68 -4.53 -10.97 1.26
CA PRO A 68 -4.88 -9.70 0.63
C PRO A 68 -6.29 -9.72 0.05
N VAL A 69 -7.06 -8.66 0.33
CA VAL A 69 -8.35 -8.39 -0.30
C VAL A 69 -8.18 -7.28 -1.32
N ARG A 70 -8.73 -7.45 -2.52
CA ARG A 70 -8.81 -6.39 -3.52
C ARG A 70 -9.88 -5.38 -3.09
N SER A 71 -9.46 -4.30 -2.45
CA SER A 71 -10.35 -3.27 -1.90
C SER A 71 -10.79 -2.25 -2.95
N TRP A 72 -10.05 -2.10 -4.05
CA TRP A 72 -10.39 -1.19 -5.15
C TRP A 72 -9.68 -1.56 -6.45
N ASN A 73 -10.24 -1.19 -7.60
CA ASN A 73 -9.57 -1.33 -8.89
C ASN A 73 -10.04 -0.31 -9.94
N ARG A 74 -9.21 -0.08 -10.96
CA ARG A 74 -9.55 0.67 -12.18
C ARG A 74 -8.95 0.01 -13.42
N ALA A 75 -9.70 0.12 -14.51
CA ALA A 75 -9.24 -0.30 -15.83
C ALA A 75 -8.09 0.58 -16.35
N ALA A 76 -7.40 0.08 -17.36
CA ALA A 76 -6.31 0.80 -18.02
C ALA A 76 -6.76 2.17 -18.53
N GLY A 77 -5.86 3.16 -18.41
CA GLY A 77 -6.09 4.53 -18.90
C GLY A 77 -6.93 5.42 -17.99
N ILE A 78 -7.55 4.89 -16.93
CA ILE A 78 -8.34 5.69 -15.98
C ILE A 78 -7.48 6.27 -14.86
N TRP A 79 -6.57 5.46 -14.31
CA TRP A 79 -5.68 5.85 -13.22
C TRP A 79 -4.26 5.41 -13.52
N ASP A 80 -3.28 6.24 -13.17
CA ASP A 80 -1.87 5.95 -13.41
C ASP A 80 -1.14 5.79 -12.07
N CYS A 81 -0.78 4.54 -11.76
CA CYS A 81 -0.03 4.22 -10.55
C CYS A 81 1.32 4.97 -10.51
N ASN A 82 2.00 5.18 -11.64
CA ASN A 82 3.31 5.84 -11.65
C ASN A 82 3.24 7.31 -11.25
N ARG A 83 2.13 7.98 -11.62
CA ARG A 83 1.85 9.37 -11.25
C ARG A 83 1.17 9.52 -9.90
N SER A 84 1.00 8.43 -9.16
CA SER A 84 0.36 8.45 -7.85
C SER A 84 1.38 8.51 -6.73
N LYS A 85 0.99 9.16 -5.64
CA LYS A 85 1.65 9.03 -4.34
C LYS A 85 0.64 8.39 -3.38
N LEU A 86 1.03 7.28 -2.74
CA LEU A 86 0.24 6.67 -1.69
C LEU A 86 0.74 7.23 -0.35
N THR A 87 -0.14 7.89 0.39
CA THR A 87 0.16 8.46 1.72
C THR A 87 -0.99 8.17 2.66
N ARG A 88 -0.67 7.85 3.92
CA ARG A 88 -1.66 7.85 4.99
C ARG A 88 -2.01 9.29 5.35
N ALA A 89 -3.30 9.61 5.43
CA ALA A 89 -3.74 10.86 6.03
C ALA A 89 -3.59 10.73 7.55
N THR A 90 -2.81 11.62 8.16
CA THR A 90 -2.82 11.77 9.62
C THR A 90 -3.89 12.80 9.94
N THR A 91 -5.03 12.37 10.46
CA THR A 91 -6.03 13.31 10.97
C THR A 91 -5.54 13.86 12.30
N THR A 92 -4.65 14.86 12.24
CA THR A 92 -4.43 15.74 13.38
C THR A 92 -5.66 16.66 13.43
N ALA A 93 -6.53 16.49 14.43
CA ALA A 93 -7.61 17.44 14.65
C ALA A 93 -6.99 18.81 14.99
N THR A 94 -6.81 19.67 13.99
CA THR A 94 -6.40 21.06 14.12
C THR A 94 -7.10 21.83 13.00
N ALA A 95 -7.77 22.94 13.35
CA ALA A 95 -8.58 23.74 12.43
C ALA A 95 -7.80 24.13 11.15
N GLU A 96 -8.48 24.07 10.01
CA GLU A 96 -7.93 24.10 8.65
C GLU A 96 -7.47 25.49 8.17
N PRO A 97 -6.29 25.60 7.52
CA PRO A 97 -6.09 26.56 6.43
C PRO A 97 -6.00 25.87 5.06
N THR A 98 -6.65 26.49 4.06
CA THR A 98 -6.88 25.99 2.70
C THR A 98 -5.59 25.78 1.88
N PRO A 99 -5.41 24.65 1.15
CA PRO A 99 -4.21 24.39 0.35
C PRO A 99 -4.35 24.77 -1.14
N PRO A 100 -3.27 25.24 -1.83
CA PRO A 100 -3.23 25.35 -3.29
C PRO A 100 -2.68 24.09 -3.99
N SER A 101 -3.14 23.89 -5.23
CA SER A 101 -2.92 22.74 -6.13
C SER A 101 -1.55 22.72 -6.84
N SER A 102 -1.00 21.53 -7.14
CA SER A 102 0.16 21.36 -8.02
C SER A 102 0.00 20.27 -9.09
N THR A 103 0.55 20.54 -10.27
CA THR A 103 0.46 19.79 -11.54
C THR A 103 1.64 18.82 -11.73
N GLY A 104 1.38 17.67 -12.37
CA GLY A 104 2.29 16.52 -12.43
C GLY A 104 3.32 16.48 -13.58
N SER A 105 4.21 15.49 -13.50
CA SER A 105 5.25 15.12 -14.47
C SER A 105 5.22 13.60 -14.72
N THR A 106 5.41 13.17 -15.97
CA THR A 106 5.31 11.77 -16.45
C THR A 106 6.67 11.11 -16.62
N THR A 107 6.85 9.95 -15.99
CA THR A 107 7.89 8.95 -16.32
C THR A 107 7.22 7.57 -16.44
N ALA A 108 7.53 6.84 -17.51
CA ALA A 108 6.92 5.56 -17.86
C ALA A 108 7.35 4.40 -16.95
N ALA A 109 6.41 3.49 -16.64
CA ALA A 109 6.68 2.21 -15.98
C ALA A 109 7.54 1.29 -16.87
N ARG A 110 8.46 0.58 -16.22
CA ARG A 110 9.30 -0.47 -16.80
C ARG A 110 8.66 -1.84 -16.51
N PRO A 111 8.75 -2.82 -17.43
CA PRO A 111 8.14 -4.13 -17.24
C PRO A 111 8.85 -4.94 -16.14
N CYS A 112 8.07 -5.69 -15.36
CA CYS A 112 8.54 -6.76 -14.49
C CYS A 112 9.20 -7.87 -15.32
N THR A 113 10.47 -8.14 -15.05
CA THR A 113 11.17 -9.34 -15.54
C THR A 113 11.60 -10.15 -14.31
N PRO A 114 11.39 -11.47 -14.26
CA PRO A 114 11.85 -12.32 -13.17
C PRO A 114 13.37 -12.28 -12.97
#